data_AF-A0A6V8E899-F1
#
_entry.id   AF-A0A6V8E899-F1
#
_cell.length_a   1.000
_cell.length_b   1.000
_cell.length_c   1.000
_cell.angle_alpha   90.00
_cell.angle_beta   90.00
_cell.angle_gamma   90.00
#
_symmetry.space_group_name_H-M   'P 1'
#
loop_
_entity.id
_entity.type
_entity.pdbx_description
1 polymer ?
#
loop_
_entity_poly.entity_id
_entity_poly.type
_entity_poly.pdbx_seq_one_letter_code
_entity_poly.pdbx_strand_id
1 'polypeptide(L)'
;MVLSTLPGVGERLAKKMADHFGSEEAVLSSLKSGDIGQIAEIDGVSPKRALALARSVAGDDGQFLATKESIKLHQQLIDQISGFIASPGTKDRLQLLTPITDPTGRRKAIQQAMTFLANQNGLAEKLHTELQKIISLKANTDRYDRVVVTHEPIDELKKYCRVLTPAPSETWKDYTVFDKVTWLGKGAPSDTPEGWIVLGVNPSRELILPEMTLDWFNKNRQTLTALSEIITITQSQQSNDEFIALLSECLDDLEPLPELLF
;
A
#
# COMPACT_ATOMS: atom_id res chain seq x y z
N MET A 1 4.30 22.92 5.39
CA MET A 1 3.98 21.67 4.69
C MET A 1 3.12 21.99 3.49
N VAL A 2 3.35 21.37 2.33
CA VAL A 2 2.51 21.61 1.14
C VAL A 2 1.12 20.99 1.37
N LEU A 3 1.07 19.86 2.07
CA LEU A 3 -0.16 19.15 2.41
C LEU A 3 -1.16 19.96 3.27
N SER A 4 -0.69 20.88 4.12
CA SER A 4 -1.57 21.71 4.97
C SER A 4 -2.34 22.79 4.18
N THR A 5 -2.04 22.94 2.89
CA THR A 5 -2.82 23.82 1.99
C THR A 5 -4.06 23.12 1.41
N LEU A 6 -4.15 21.80 1.55
CA LEU A 6 -5.31 21.03 1.09
C LEU A 6 -6.54 21.32 1.95
N PRO A 7 -7.73 21.42 1.34
CA PRO A 7 -8.95 21.72 2.07
C PRO A 7 -9.23 20.66 3.13
N GLY A 8 -9.38 21.10 4.37
CA GLY A 8 -9.63 20.22 5.51
C GLY A 8 -8.39 19.44 6.00
N VAL A 9 -7.17 19.74 5.55
CA VAL A 9 -5.94 19.14 6.10
C VAL A 9 -5.21 20.16 6.98
N GLY A 10 -5.32 19.99 8.29
CA GLY A 10 -4.51 20.76 9.25
C GLY A 10 -3.09 20.18 9.41
N GLU A 11 -2.19 20.93 10.02
CA GLU A 11 -0.78 20.56 10.22
C GLU A 11 -0.60 19.19 10.92
N ARG A 12 -1.44 18.88 11.91
CA ARG A 12 -1.43 17.59 12.60
C ARG A 12 -1.79 16.42 11.68
N LEU A 13 -2.74 16.63 10.76
CA LEU A 13 -3.14 15.59 9.81
C LEU A 13 -2.09 15.44 8.71
N ALA A 14 -1.55 16.55 8.20
CA ALA A 14 -0.45 16.53 7.23
C ALA A 14 0.76 15.74 7.77
N LYS A 15 1.13 15.96 9.04
CA LYS A 15 2.20 15.19 9.68
C LYS A 15 1.87 13.69 9.74
N LYS A 16 0.67 13.32 10.20
CA LYS A 16 0.25 11.90 10.22
C LYS A 16 0.30 11.25 8.83
N MET A 17 -0.09 11.98 7.79
CA MET A 17 -0.06 11.48 6.41
C MET A 17 1.39 11.24 5.96
N ALA A 18 2.28 12.21 6.18
CA ALA A 18 3.70 12.07 5.87
C ALA A 18 4.35 10.92 6.67
N ASP A 19 4.02 10.78 7.96
CA ASP A 19 4.52 9.70 8.81
C ASP A 19 4.02 8.30 8.36
N HIS A 20 2.84 8.21 7.73
CA HIS A 20 2.27 6.97 7.22
C HIS A 20 2.90 6.55 5.89
N PHE A 21 3.01 7.49 4.94
CA PHE A 21 3.55 7.22 3.59
C PHE A 21 5.08 7.42 3.49
N GLY A 22 5.73 7.88 4.55
CA GLY A 22 7.17 8.16 4.62
C GLY A 22 7.57 9.56 4.14
N SER A 23 6.82 10.18 3.22
CA SER A 23 7.10 11.54 2.74
C SER A 23 5.86 12.28 2.25
N GLU A 24 5.90 13.62 2.19
CA GLU A 24 4.81 14.41 1.60
C GLU A 24 4.61 14.10 0.10
N GLU A 25 5.69 13.79 -0.61
CA GLU A 25 5.65 13.43 -2.03
C GLU A 25 4.92 12.11 -2.28
N ALA A 26 5.16 11.12 -1.41
CA ALA A 26 4.44 9.84 -1.45
C ALA A 26 2.95 10.03 -1.17
N VAL A 27 2.57 10.92 -0.24
CA VAL A 27 1.16 11.27 0.01
C VAL A 27 0.52 11.89 -1.24
N LEU A 28 1.19 12.85 -1.89
CA LEU A 28 0.67 13.49 -3.09
C LEU A 28 0.57 12.50 -4.26
N SER A 29 1.52 11.58 -4.40
CA SER A 29 1.48 10.51 -5.41
C SER A 29 0.27 9.60 -5.18
N SER A 30 0.03 9.18 -3.93
CA SER A 30 -1.15 8.37 -3.56
C SER A 30 -2.47 9.10 -3.81
N LEU A 31 -2.54 10.39 -3.50
CA LEU A 31 -3.72 11.23 -3.78
C LEU A 31 -3.99 11.38 -5.28
N LYS A 32 -2.93 11.53 -6.09
CA LYS A 32 -3.03 11.61 -7.56
C LYS A 32 -3.41 10.27 -8.18
N SER A 33 -2.87 9.17 -7.67
CA SER A 33 -3.18 7.83 -8.17
C SER A 33 -4.61 7.41 -7.80
N GLY A 34 -5.14 7.99 -6.72
CA GLY A 34 -6.51 7.74 -6.27
C GLY A 34 -6.65 6.52 -5.38
N ASP A 35 -5.60 6.12 -4.67
CA ASP A 35 -5.63 4.98 -3.76
C ASP A 35 -6.37 5.34 -2.46
N ILE A 36 -7.70 5.44 -2.57
CA ILE A 36 -8.59 5.86 -1.49
C ILE A 36 -8.47 4.91 -0.28
N GLY A 37 -8.23 3.62 -0.54
CA GLY A 37 -8.05 2.60 0.49
C GLY A 37 -6.87 2.89 1.40
N GLN A 38 -5.67 3.12 0.82
CA GLN A 38 -4.48 3.50 1.59
C GLN A 38 -4.69 4.78 2.39
N ILE A 39 -5.28 5.79 1.75
CA ILE A 39 -5.49 7.09 2.41
C ILE A 39 -6.47 6.96 3.59
N ALA A 40 -7.44 6.05 3.50
CA ALA A 40 -8.42 5.79 4.54
C ALA A 40 -7.86 4.98 5.73
N GLU A 41 -6.68 4.35 5.62
CA GLU A 41 -6.02 3.72 6.78
C GLU A 41 -5.47 4.74 7.78
N ILE A 42 -5.30 6.00 7.36
CA ILE A 42 -4.80 7.06 8.22
C ILE A 42 -5.85 7.42 9.27
N ASP A 43 -5.46 7.32 10.55
CA ASP A 43 -6.31 7.68 11.68
C ASP A 43 -6.82 9.14 11.58
N GLY A 44 -8.14 9.27 11.44
CA GLY A 44 -8.86 10.52 11.24
C GLY A 44 -9.30 10.81 9.79
N VAL A 45 -9.06 9.89 8.86
CA VAL A 45 -9.44 10.00 7.44
C VAL A 45 -10.47 8.94 7.07
N SER A 46 -11.73 9.32 6.95
CA SER A 46 -12.78 8.44 6.39
C SER A 46 -12.61 8.25 4.87
N PRO A 47 -13.13 7.16 4.27
CA PRO A 47 -13.11 6.97 2.81
C PRO A 47 -13.71 8.14 2.01
N LYS A 48 -14.81 8.74 2.50
CA LYS A 48 -15.42 9.92 1.87
C LYS A 48 -14.49 11.13 1.85
N ARG A 49 -13.70 11.29 2.92
CA ARG A 49 -12.72 12.37 3.05
C ARG A 49 -11.49 12.11 2.18
N ALA A 50 -11.01 10.86 2.15
CA ALA A 50 -9.94 10.44 1.25
C ALA A 50 -10.29 10.74 -0.22
N LEU A 51 -11.51 10.39 -0.64
CA LEU A 51 -12.02 10.68 -1.99
C LEU A 51 -12.06 12.20 -2.28
N ALA A 52 -12.56 13.00 -1.34
CA ALA A 52 -12.60 14.46 -1.51
C ALA A 52 -11.20 15.08 -1.65
N LEU A 53 -10.21 14.57 -0.91
CA LEU A 53 -8.83 15.01 -1.02
C LEU A 53 -8.21 14.62 -2.36
N ALA A 54 -8.41 13.38 -2.80
CA ALA A 54 -7.92 12.90 -4.10
C ALA A 54 -8.51 13.73 -5.26
N ARG A 55 -9.81 14.03 -5.21
CA ARG A 55 -10.50 14.93 -6.16
C ARG A 55 -9.89 16.33 -6.18
N SER A 56 -9.69 16.93 -5.00
CA SER A 56 -9.05 18.25 -4.88
C SER A 56 -7.63 18.28 -5.47
N VAL A 57 -6.85 17.20 -5.31
CA VAL A 57 -5.49 17.09 -5.87
C VAL A 57 -5.51 16.86 -7.38
N ALA A 58 -6.50 16.11 -7.88
CA ALA A 58 -6.72 15.92 -9.31
C ALA A 58 -7.19 17.20 -10.03
N GLY A 59 -7.47 18.28 -9.29
CA GLY A 59 -7.94 19.56 -9.84
C GLY A 59 -9.42 19.55 -10.21
N ASP A 60 -10.17 18.56 -9.73
CA ASP A 60 -11.61 18.43 -9.97
C ASP A 60 -12.32 18.46 -8.61
N ASP A 61 -12.96 19.57 -8.28
CA ASP A 61 -13.76 19.71 -7.07
C ASP A 61 -15.17 19.09 -7.21
N GLY A 62 -15.43 18.37 -8.30
CA GLY A 62 -16.71 17.78 -8.65
C GLY A 62 -17.70 18.77 -9.25
N GLN A 63 -17.29 20.00 -9.57
CA GLN A 63 -18.17 21.05 -10.11
C GLN A 63 -18.28 21.06 -11.64
N PHE A 64 -17.72 20.08 -12.35
CA PHE A 64 -17.91 19.96 -13.81
C PHE A 64 -19.40 19.72 -14.20
N LEU A 65 -20.23 19.33 -13.23
CA LEU A 65 -21.66 19.09 -13.41
C LEU A 65 -22.46 20.28 -12.89
N ALA A 66 -23.15 20.96 -13.81
CA ALA A 66 -23.88 22.20 -13.51
C ALA A 66 -25.18 22.01 -12.72
N THR A 67 -25.77 20.82 -12.67
CA THR A 67 -27.09 20.57 -12.06
C THR A 67 -27.05 19.41 -11.08
N LYS A 68 -27.97 19.42 -10.11
CA LYS A 68 -28.12 18.31 -9.14
C LYS A 68 -28.47 17.01 -9.84
N GLU A 69 -29.27 17.10 -10.90
CA GLU A 69 -29.69 15.98 -11.73
C GLU A 69 -28.50 15.38 -12.48
N SER A 70 -27.59 16.20 -13.03
CA SER A 70 -26.42 15.68 -13.73
C SER A 70 -25.42 15.03 -12.77
N ILE A 71 -25.24 15.59 -11.56
CA ILE A 71 -24.50 14.94 -10.46
C ILE A 71 -25.10 13.57 -10.13
N LYS A 72 -26.43 13.48 -9.99
CA LYS A 72 -27.12 12.23 -9.69
C LYS A 72 -26.95 11.21 -10.81
N LEU A 73 -27.09 11.63 -12.07
CA LEU A 73 -26.91 10.75 -13.24
C LEU A 73 -25.48 10.23 -13.32
N HIS A 74 -24.49 11.10 -13.09
CA HIS A 74 -23.09 10.69 -13.08
C HIS A 74 -22.81 9.65 -11.99
N GLN A 75 -23.29 9.88 -10.76
CA GLN A 75 -23.15 8.90 -9.69
C GLN A 75 -23.80 7.55 -10.05
N GLN A 76 -25.00 7.57 -10.62
CA GLN A 76 -25.68 6.34 -11.06
C GLN A 76 -24.89 5.58 -12.13
N LEU A 77 -24.25 6.28 -13.07
CA LEU A 77 -23.39 5.66 -14.08
C LEU A 77 -22.15 5.03 -13.45
N ILE A 78 -21.47 5.75 -12.55
CA ILE A 78 -20.30 5.21 -11.84
C ILE A 78 -20.70 3.98 -11.01
N ASP A 79 -21.84 4.01 -10.33
CA ASP A 79 -22.33 2.90 -9.52
C ASP A 79 -22.66 1.66 -10.39
N GLN A 80 -23.23 1.87 -11.58
CA GLN A 80 -23.48 0.78 -12.54
C GLN A 80 -22.18 0.15 -13.04
N ILE A 81 -21.21 0.96 -13.48
CA ILE A 81 -19.91 0.46 -13.96
C ILE A 81 -19.16 -0.26 -12.84
N SER A 82 -19.24 0.27 -11.61
CA SER A 82 -18.64 -0.33 -10.42
C SER A 82 -19.09 -1.76 -10.14
N GLY A 83 -20.27 -2.16 -10.63
CA GLY A 83 -20.77 -3.54 -10.51
C GLY A 83 -20.00 -4.56 -11.35
N PHE A 84 -19.21 -4.11 -12.33
CA PHE A 84 -18.44 -4.97 -13.25
C PHE A 84 -16.94 -5.02 -12.94
N ILE A 85 -16.51 -4.37 -11.86
CA ILE A 85 -15.10 -4.31 -11.49
C ILE A 85 -14.69 -5.58 -10.73
N ALA A 86 -13.50 -6.09 -11.08
CA ALA A 86 -12.85 -7.17 -10.35
C ALA A 86 -12.30 -6.72 -8.99
N SER A 87 -11.39 -5.73 -8.96
CA SER A 87 -10.69 -5.31 -7.74
C SER A 87 -11.44 -4.21 -6.95
N PRO A 88 -11.61 -4.34 -5.62
CA PRO A 88 -12.12 -3.26 -4.78
C PRO A 88 -11.36 -1.94 -4.89
N GLY A 89 -10.03 -1.96 -5.06
CA GLY A 89 -9.22 -0.73 -5.21
C GLY A 89 -9.58 0.03 -6.48
N THR A 90 -9.86 -0.67 -7.58
CA THR A 90 -10.31 -0.05 -8.84
C THR A 90 -11.69 0.58 -8.70
N LYS A 91 -12.57 0.00 -7.88
CA LYS A 91 -13.91 0.55 -7.63
C LYS A 91 -13.84 1.94 -6.98
N ASP A 92 -12.95 2.11 -6.01
CA ASP A 92 -12.76 3.41 -5.38
C ASP A 92 -12.14 4.42 -6.35
N ARG A 93 -11.19 3.99 -7.19
CA ARG A 93 -10.61 4.83 -8.24
C ARG A 93 -11.63 5.27 -9.30
N LEU A 94 -12.67 4.47 -9.59
CA LEU A 94 -13.72 4.91 -10.52
C LEU A 94 -14.43 6.17 -10.06
N GLN A 95 -14.52 6.41 -8.75
CA GLN A 95 -15.15 7.62 -8.21
C GLN A 95 -14.36 8.89 -8.56
N LEU A 96 -13.15 8.76 -9.12
CA LEU A 96 -12.34 9.85 -9.65
C LEU A 96 -12.51 10.03 -11.16
N LEU A 97 -13.26 9.15 -11.84
CA LEU A 97 -13.50 9.31 -13.27
C LEU A 97 -14.39 10.50 -13.52
N THR A 98 -13.78 11.53 -14.07
CA THR A 98 -14.49 12.72 -14.52
C THR A 98 -14.51 12.75 -16.05
N PRO A 99 -15.46 13.48 -16.67
CA PRO A 99 -15.46 13.72 -18.10
C PRO A 99 -14.14 14.33 -18.53
N ILE A 100 -13.61 13.80 -19.62
CA ILE A 100 -12.35 14.25 -20.20
C ILE A 100 -12.60 14.87 -21.56
N THR A 101 -11.79 15.87 -21.91
CA THR A 101 -11.90 16.58 -23.18
C THR A 101 -11.61 15.68 -24.38
N ASP A 102 -10.60 14.80 -24.26
CA ASP A 102 -10.25 13.83 -25.31
C ASP A 102 -10.39 12.37 -24.80
N PRO A 103 -11.47 11.66 -25.19
CA PRO A 103 -11.69 10.28 -24.76
C PRO A 103 -10.92 9.23 -25.59
N THR A 104 -10.12 9.63 -26.58
CA THR A 104 -9.54 8.71 -27.58
C THR A 104 -8.70 7.60 -26.95
N GLY A 105 -7.80 7.94 -26.03
CA GLY A 105 -6.97 6.95 -25.33
C GLY A 105 -7.79 5.94 -24.52
N ARG A 106 -8.79 6.41 -23.76
CA ARG A 106 -9.69 5.53 -22.98
C ARG A 106 -10.50 4.61 -23.89
N ARG A 107 -11.00 5.13 -25.03
CA ARG A 107 -11.73 4.31 -26.01
C ARG A 107 -10.85 3.23 -26.63
N LYS A 108 -9.59 3.55 -26.95
CA LYS A 108 -8.62 2.55 -27.44
C LYS A 108 -8.39 1.44 -26.41
N ALA A 109 -8.15 1.79 -25.14
CA ALA A 109 -7.97 0.82 -24.07
C ALA A 109 -9.19 -0.09 -23.88
N ILE A 110 -10.41 0.47 -23.91
CA ILE A 110 -11.66 -0.30 -23.85
C ILE A 110 -11.77 -1.25 -25.05
N GLN A 111 -11.47 -0.77 -26.26
CA GLN A 111 -11.52 -1.60 -27.47
C GLN A 111 -10.52 -2.76 -27.41
N GLN A 112 -9.30 -2.52 -26.92
CA GLN A 112 -8.28 -3.55 -26.69
C GLN A 112 -8.79 -4.60 -25.69
N ALA A 113 -9.33 -4.17 -24.54
CA ALA A 113 -9.90 -5.06 -23.54
C ALA A 113 -11.06 -5.91 -24.10
N MET A 114 -11.99 -5.31 -24.85
CA MET A 114 -13.10 -6.05 -25.48
C MET A 114 -12.60 -7.07 -26.51
N THR A 115 -11.59 -6.71 -27.29
CA THR A 115 -10.97 -7.60 -28.29
C THR A 115 -10.29 -8.78 -27.60
N PHE A 116 -9.56 -8.52 -26.53
CA PHE A 116 -8.93 -9.53 -25.69
C PHE A 116 -9.98 -10.50 -25.08
N LEU A 117 -11.06 -9.97 -24.50
CA LEU A 117 -12.16 -10.78 -23.95
C LEU A 117 -12.77 -11.71 -25.00
N ALA A 118 -13.01 -11.19 -26.22
CA ALA A 118 -13.61 -11.97 -27.30
C ALA A 118 -12.70 -13.09 -27.81
N ASN A 119 -11.38 -12.84 -27.85
CA ASN A 119 -10.41 -13.78 -28.43
C ASN A 119 -9.81 -14.75 -27.40
N GLN A 120 -9.76 -14.36 -26.12
CA GLN A 120 -9.04 -15.08 -25.06
C GLN A 120 -9.88 -15.26 -23.78
N ASN A 121 -11.18 -15.58 -23.90
CA ASN A 121 -12.11 -15.64 -22.77
C ASN A 121 -11.61 -16.49 -21.58
N GLY A 122 -10.99 -17.65 -21.83
CA GLY A 122 -10.46 -18.49 -20.75
C GLY A 122 -9.31 -17.86 -19.97
N LEU A 123 -8.46 -17.05 -20.63
CA LEU A 123 -7.39 -16.32 -19.95
C LEU A 123 -7.94 -15.09 -19.22
N ALA A 124 -8.94 -14.44 -19.81
CA ALA A 124 -9.67 -13.36 -19.17
C ALA A 124 -10.35 -13.78 -17.86
N GLU A 125 -11.00 -14.94 -17.82
CA GLU A 125 -11.63 -15.47 -16.60
C GLU A 125 -10.61 -15.74 -15.49
N LYS A 126 -9.43 -16.27 -15.85
CA LYS A 126 -8.31 -16.46 -14.91
C LYS A 126 -7.81 -15.14 -14.36
N LEU A 127 -7.51 -14.18 -15.24
CA LEU A 127 -7.08 -12.83 -14.83
C LEU A 127 -8.14 -12.15 -13.96
N HIS A 128 -9.42 -12.27 -14.31
CA HIS A 128 -10.51 -11.71 -13.53
C HIS A 128 -10.53 -12.28 -12.10
N THR A 129 -10.35 -13.59 -11.96
CA THR A 129 -10.30 -14.28 -10.67
C THR A 129 -9.14 -13.79 -9.79
N GLU A 130 -7.96 -13.58 -10.37
CA GLU A 130 -6.81 -13.05 -9.61
C GLU A 130 -6.97 -11.56 -9.30
N LEU A 131 -7.46 -10.75 -10.24
CA LEU A 131 -7.73 -9.33 -10.03
C LEU A 131 -8.74 -9.08 -8.89
N GLN A 132 -9.70 -9.96 -8.68
CA GLN A 132 -10.64 -9.88 -7.54
C GLN A 132 -9.95 -9.98 -6.17
N LYS A 133 -8.80 -10.65 -6.10
CA LYS A 133 -8.03 -10.83 -4.87
C LYS A 133 -7.09 -9.66 -4.59
N ILE A 134 -6.92 -8.74 -5.54
CA ILE A 134 -6.12 -7.53 -5.38
C ILE A 134 -6.89 -6.50 -4.56
N ILE A 135 -6.45 -6.32 -3.32
CA ILE A 135 -6.95 -5.31 -2.39
C ILE A 135 -5.82 -4.37 -1.96
N SER A 136 -6.18 -3.19 -1.44
CA SER A 136 -5.21 -2.26 -0.85
C SER A 136 -4.41 -2.96 0.23
N LEU A 137 -3.09 -2.77 0.18
CA LEU A 137 -2.16 -3.34 1.15
C LEU A 137 -2.40 -2.75 2.53
N LYS A 138 -2.34 -3.58 3.57
CA LYS A 138 -2.57 -3.16 4.94
C LYS A 138 -1.26 -2.88 5.63
N ALA A 139 -1.15 -1.70 6.25
CA ALA A 139 -0.02 -1.39 7.11
C ALA A 139 -0.10 -2.17 8.44
N ASN A 140 1.05 -2.34 9.09
CA ASN A 140 1.07 -2.82 10.46
C ASN A 140 0.76 -1.69 11.44
N THR A 141 -0.20 -1.94 12.32
CA THR A 141 -0.59 -1.05 13.40
C THR A 141 -0.41 -1.69 14.78
N ASP A 142 -0.09 -2.98 14.80
CA ASP A 142 0.05 -3.76 16.03
C ASP A 142 1.35 -3.41 16.77
N ARG A 143 1.27 -3.57 18.09
CA ARG A 143 2.42 -3.49 18.98
C ARG A 143 2.94 -4.90 19.24
N TYR A 144 4.22 -5.11 19.00
CA TYR A 144 4.92 -6.37 19.15
C TYR A 144 5.58 -6.46 20.53
N ASP A 145 5.62 -7.66 21.09
CA ASP A 145 6.17 -7.94 22.43
C ASP A 145 7.71 -7.84 22.49
N ARG A 146 8.39 -7.85 21.33
CA ARG A 146 9.85 -7.75 21.24
C ARG A 146 10.36 -6.47 21.88
N VAL A 147 11.40 -6.58 22.69
CA VAL A 147 12.06 -5.43 23.33
C VAL A 147 13.33 -5.08 22.57
N VAL A 148 13.46 -3.84 22.11
CA VAL A 148 14.67 -3.34 21.47
C VAL A 148 15.52 -2.62 22.51
N VAL A 149 16.75 -3.07 22.69
CA VAL A 149 17.70 -2.49 23.66
C VAL A 149 18.84 -1.84 22.90
N THR A 150 19.01 -0.53 23.08
CA THR A 150 19.96 0.28 22.33
C THR A 150 20.46 1.48 23.12
N HIS A 151 21.75 1.81 22.96
CA HIS A 151 22.34 3.02 23.54
C HIS A 151 21.94 4.29 22.79
N GLU A 152 21.53 4.14 21.52
CA GLU A 152 21.04 5.23 20.67
C GLU A 152 19.54 5.04 20.46
N PRO A 153 18.68 5.91 21.04
CA PRO A 153 17.23 5.75 20.97
C PRO A 153 16.71 5.80 19.52
N ILE A 154 15.88 4.83 19.15
CA ILE A 154 15.19 4.78 17.86
C ILE A 154 13.71 5.10 18.11
N ASP A 155 13.38 6.40 18.12
CA ASP A 155 12.04 6.87 18.50
C ASP A 155 10.92 6.34 17.59
N GLU A 156 11.21 6.13 16.30
CA GLU A 156 10.27 5.62 15.32
C GLU A 156 9.75 4.21 15.64
N LEU A 157 10.50 3.41 16.39
CA LEU A 157 10.11 2.06 16.78
C LEU A 157 9.21 2.02 18.02
N LYS A 158 9.15 3.11 18.81
CA LYS A 158 8.35 3.16 20.05
C LYS A 158 6.85 2.96 19.82
N LYS A 159 6.35 3.23 18.60
CA LYS A 159 4.95 2.94 18.23
C LYS A 159 4.69 1.44 18.04
N TYR A 160 5.71 0.65 17.71
CA TYR A 160 5.58 -0.77 17.39
C TYR A 160 6.09 -1.68 18.49
N CYS A 161 7.02 -1.23 19.34
CA CYS A 161 7.62 -2.10 20.34
C CYS A 161 8.15 -1.30 21.54
N ARG A 162 8.65 -2.01 22.56
CA ARG A 162 9.32 -1.36 23.70
C ARG A 162 10.78 -1.10 23.34
N VAL A 163 11.19 0.17 23.33
CA VAL A 163 12.59 0.57 23.13
C VAL A 163 13.18 1.00 24.47
N LEU A 164 14.27 0.36 24.90
CA LEU A 164 14.96 0.61 26.15
C LEU A 164 16.40 1.06 25.90
N THR A 165 16.87 1.97 26.75
CA THR A 165 18.25 2.44 26.76
C THR A 165 18.90 2.01 28.06
N PRO A 166 19.91 1.12 28.01
CA PRO A 166 20.60 0.67 29.21
C PRO A 166 21.25 1.81 29.97
N ALA A 167 21.08 1.80 31.29
CA ALA A 167 21.89 2.64 32.16
C ALA A 167 23.35 2.16 32.14
N PRO A 168 24.35 3.01 32.47
CA PRO A 168 25.76 2.62 32.45
C PRO A 168 26.12 1.42 33.35
N SER A 169 25.29 1.13 34.36
CA SER A 169 25.44 -0.01 35.27
C SER A 169 24.72 -1.27 34.81
N GLU A 170 23.82 -1.17 33.84
CA GLU A 170 23.03 -2.30 33.33
C GLU A 170 23.80 -3.05 32.25
N THR A 171 23.59 -4.35 32.21
CA THR A 171 24.17 -5.28 31.24
C THR A 171 23.07 -6.06 30.55
N TRP A 172 23.39 -6.80 29.48
CA TRP A 172 22.42 -7.65 28.81
C TRP A 172 21.71 -8.65 29.74
N LYS A 173 22.34 -9.04 30.86
CA LYS A 173 21.75 -9.97 31.84
C LYS A 173 20.47 -9.42 32.47
N ASP A 174 20.38 -8.10 32.65
CA ASP A 174 19.22 -7.43 33.26
C ASP A 174 17.96 -7.50 32.36
N TYR A 175 18.15 -7.82 31.08
CA TYR A 175 17.08 -7.89 30.09
C TYR A 175 16.61 -9.32 29.81
N THR A 176 17.23 -10.33 30.43
CA THR A 176 16.86 -11.76 30.31
C THR A 176 15.46 -12.10 30.82
N VAL A 177 14.80 -11.15 31.51
CA VAL A 177 13.39 -11.23 31.89
C VAL A 177 12.43 -11.16 30.69
N PHE A 178 12.93 -10.79 29.51
CA PHE A 178 12.14 -10.73 28.27
C PHE A 178 12.47 -11.91 27.35
N ASP A 179 11.42 -12.57 26.86
CA ASP A 179 11.53 -13.72 25.96
C ASP A 179 12.09 -13.34 24.57
N LYS A 180 11.79 -12.12 24.12
CA LYS A 180 12.20 -11.61 22.80
C LYS A 180 12.91 -10.28 22.94
N VAL A 181 14.21 -10.26 22.70
CA VAL A 181 15.02 -9.03 22.74
C VAL A 181 15.79 -8.88 21.44
N THR A 182 15.86 -7.65 20.95
CA THR A 182 16.87 -7.26 19.97
C THR A 182 17.87 -6.34 20.64
N TRP A 183 19.11 -6.80 20.78
CA TRP A 183 20.21 -6.01 21.34
C TRP A 183 21.02 -5.35 20.22
N LEU A 184 21.18 -4.03 20.30
CA LEU A 184 21.89 -3.24 19.30
C LEU A 184 23.22 -2.72 19.85
N GLY A 185 24.30 -3.04 19.13
CA GLY A 185 25.63 -2.49 19.37
C GLY A 185 26.39 -3.16 20.52
N LYS A 186 27.18 -2.37 21.25
CA LYS A 186 28.16 -2.88 22.22
C LYS A 186 27.49 -3.47 23.47
N GLY A 187 28.21 -4.35 24.17
CA GLY A 187 27.72 -4.97 25.42
C GLY A 187 26.77 -6.14 25.21
N ALA A 188 26.68 -6.67 23.99
CA ALA A 188 25.87 -7.84 23.66
C ALA A 188 26.34 -9.11 24.38
N PRO A 189 25.44 -10.09 24.60
CA PRO A 189 25.83 -11.40 25.10
C PRO A 189 26.80 -12.11 24.16
N SER A 190 27.78 -12.83 24.71
CA SER A 190 28.67 -13.69 23.94
C SER A 190 27.97 -14.97 23.47
N ASP A 191 27.02 -15.46 24.27
CA ASP A 191 26.13 -16.57 23.94
C ASP A 191 24.69 -16.06 23.93
N THR A 192 24.06 -16.04 22.76
CA THR A 192 22.79 -15.35 22.55
C THR A 192 21.63 -16.21 23.07
N PRO A 193 20.81 -15.70 24.02
CA PRO A 193 19.66 -16.45 24.51
C PRO A 193 18.66 -16.79 23.40
N GLU A 194 17.86 -17.83 23.61
CA GLU A 194 16.80 -18.19 22.66
C GLU A 194 15.80 -17.02 22.48
N GLY A 195 15.38 -16.76 21.24
CA GLY A 195 14.48 -15.65 20.91
C GLY A 195 15.15 -14.27 20.81
N TRP A 196 16.43 -14.17 21.17
CA TRP A 196 17.20 -12.94 21.08
C TRP A 196 17.86 -12.75 19.72
N ILE A 197 18.00 -11.49 19.33
CA ILE A 197 18.69 -11.07 18.11
C ILE A 197 19.76 -10.06 18.53
N VAL A 198 21.01 -10.32 18.15
CA VAL A 198 22.13 -9.40 18.38
C VAL A 198 22.55 -8.81 17.05
N LEU A 199 22.51 -7.48 16.95
CA LEU A 199 22.86 -6.76 15.73
C LEU A 199 23.99 -5.76 16.00
N GLY A 200 24.75 -5.45 14.94
CA GLY A 200 25.81 -4.46 14.97
C GLY A 200 25.32 -3.02 15.11
N VAL A 201 26.20 -2.08 14.78
CA VAL A 201 25.86 -0.65 14.76
C VAL A 201 25.12 -0.36 13.45
N ASN A 202 23.95 0.26 13.56
CA ASN A 202 23.10 0.71 12.45
C ASN A 202 22.57 -0.41 11.52
N PRO A 203 21.88 -1.44 12.06
CA PRO A 203 21.27 -2.47 11.22
C PRO A 203 20.04 -1.95 10.48
N SER A 204 19.63 -2.68 9.44
CA SER A 204 18.36 -2.42 8.76
C SER A 204 17.18 -2.67 9.71
N ARG A 205 16.12 -1.88 9.57
CA ARG A 205 14.97 -1.89 10.50
C ARG A 205 14.24 -3.22 10.51
N GLU A 206 14.22 -3.90 9.37
CA GLU A 206 13.58 -5.20 9.17
C GLU A 206 14.25 -6.29 10.01
N LEU A 207 15.54 -6.14 10.33
CA LEU A 207 16.25 -7.05 11.22
C LEU A 207 16.04 -6.70 12.69
N ILE A 208 15.78 -5.43 13.00
CA ILE A 208 15.56 -4.99 14.38
C ILE A 208 14.24 -5.56 14.93
N LEU A 209 13.20 -5.52 14.10
CA LEU A 209 11.85 -6.00 14.43
C LEU A 209 11.31 -6.88 13.29
N PRO A 210 11.83 -8.12 13.13
CA PRO A 210 11.49 -8.98 12.01
C PRO A 210 10.02 -9.39 11.98
N GLU A 211 9.37 -9.48 13.15
CA GLU A 211 7.95 -9.79 13.24
C GLU A 211 7.09 -8.78 12.49
N MET A 212 7.49 -7.50 12.47
CA MET A 212 6.78 -6.48 11.72
C MET A 212 6.83 -6.81 10.22
N THR A 213 8.01 -7.11 9.67
CA THR A 213 8.13 -7.48 8.26
C THR A 213 7.31 -8.73 7.94
N LEU A 214 7.44 -9.79 8.75
CA LEU A 214 6.72 -11.06 8.53
C LEU A 214 5.19 -10.89 8.61
N ASP A 215 4.71 -10.14 9.60
CA ASP A 215 3.29 -9.88 9.79
C ASP A 215 2.70 -9.05 8.64
N TRP A 216 3.46 -8.10 8.09
CA TRP A 216 3.05 -7.37 6.89
C TRP A 216 2.85 -8.31 5.70
N PHE A 217 3.80 -9.21 5.44
CA PHE A 217 3.67 -10.20 4.38
C PHE A 217 2.48 -11.14 4.61
N ASN A 218 2.25 -11.56 5.86
CA ASN A 218 1.12 -12.42 6.19
C ASN A 218 -0.22 -11.72 5.97
N LYS A 219 -0.37 -10.46 6.41
CA LYS A 219 -1.58 -9.66 6.20
C LYS A 219 -1.88 -9.42 4.73
N ASN A 220 -0.84 -9.30 3.92
CA ASN A 220 -0.94 -8.96 2.49
C ASN A 220 -0.79 -10.16 1.56
N ARG A 221 -0.68 -11.38 2.11
CA ARG A 221 -0.39 -12.61 1.36
C ARG A 221 -1.34 -12.83 0.19
N GLN A 222 -2.64 -12.60 0.38
CA GLN A 222 -3.64 -12.78 -0.67
C GLN A 222 -3.36 -11.90 -1.90
N THR A 223 -3.13 -10.59 -1.69
CA THR A 223 -2.81 -9.65 -2.77
C THR A 223 -1.48 -10.02 -3.44
N LEU A 224 -0.46 -10.34 -2.63
CA LEU A 224 0.87 -10.67 -3.14
C LEU A 224 0.85 -11.96 -3.98
N THR A 225 0.18 -13.01 -3.52
CA THR A 225 0.01 -14.24 -4.29
C THR A 225 -0.75 -14.00 -5.59
N ALA A 226 -1.83 -13.22 -5.55
CA ALA A 226 -2.58 -12.89 -6.77
C ALA A 226 -1.74 -12.10 -7.78
N LEU A 227 -0.90 -11.16 -7.32
CA LEU A 227 0.06 -10.46 -8.19
C LEU A 227 1.06 -11.43 -8.82
N SER A 228 1.62 -12.37 -8.05
CA SER A 228 2.54 -13.37 -8.59
C SER A 228 1.89 -14.26 -9.65
N GLU A 229 0.63 -14.66 -9.44
CA GLU A 229 -0.13 -15.41 -10.45
C GLU A 229 -0.35 -14.59 -11.71
N ILE A 230 -0.71 -13.30 -11.58
CA ILE A 230 -0.87 -12.40 -12.73
C ILE A 230 0.44 -12.26 -13.50
N ILE A 231 1.57 -12.05 -12.80
CA ILE A 231 2.91 -11.95 -13.41
C ILE A 231 3.26 -13.25 -14.16
N THR A 232 3.00 -14.40 -13.54
CA THR A 232 3.25 -15.70 -14.18
C THR A 232 2.39 -15.87 -15.43
N ILE A 233 1.11 -15.48 -15.35
CA ILE A 233 0.20 -15.49 -16.51
C ILE A 233 0.76 -14.60 -17.61
N THR A 234 1.12 -13.34 -17.33
CA THR A 234 1.59 -12.39 -18.35
C THR A 234 2.92 -12.81 -18.97
N GLN A 235 3.87 -13.31 -18.17
CA GLN A 235 5.17 -13.81 -18.67
C GLN A 235 5.03 -15.08 -19.53
N SER A 236 4.09 -15.96 -19.19
CA SER A 236 3.85 -17.20 -19.96
C SER A 236 3.25 -16.93 -21.35
N GLN A 237 2.68 -15.74 -21.58
CA GLN A 237 2.10 -15.38 -22.87
C GLN A 237 3.19 -14.85 -23.81
N GLN A 238 3.52 -15.61 -24.85
CA GLN A 238 4.25 -15.12 -26.03
C GLN A 238 3.38 -14.23 -26.95
N SER A 239 2.35 -13.61 -26.40
CA SER A 239 1.30 -12.96 -27.18
C SER A 239 1.60 -11.48 -27.40
N ASN A 240 1.55 -11.03 -28.66
CA ASN A 240 1.58 -9.60 -29.02
C ASN A 240 0.23 -8.91 -28.71
N ASP A 241 -0.53 -9.40 -27.74
CA ASP A 241 -1.82 -8.80 -27.38
C ASP A 241 -1.59 -7.47 -26.65
N GLU A 242 -2.17 -6.40 -27.20
CA GLU A 242 -1.97 -5.05 -26.67
C GLU A 242 -2.51 -4.88 -25.24
N PHE A 243 -3.54 -5.65 -24.83
CA PHE A 243 -4.05 -5.62 -23.45
C PHE A 243 -3.07 -6.28 -22.47
N ILE A 244 -2.49 -7.42 -22.85
CA ILE A 244 -1.45 -8.07 -22.03
C ILE A 244 -0.21 -7.19 -21.92
N ALA A 245 0.19 -6.52 -23.01
CA ALA A 245 1.32 -5.59 -22.98
C ALA A 245 1.10 -4.44 -21.99
N LEU A 246 -0.10 -3.84 -21.98
CA LEU A 246 -0.46 -2.80 -21.00
C LEU A 246 -0.45 -3.32 -19.55
N LEU A 247 -0.90 -4.56 -19.34
CA LEU A 247 -0.87 -5.17 -18.02
C LEU A 247 0.56 -5.46 -17.56
N SER A 248 1.41 -5.95 -18.46
CA SER A 248 2.84 -6.20 -18.17
C SER A 248 3.58 -4.91 -17.82
N GLU A 249 3.36 -3.81 -18.55
CA GLU A 249 3.96 -2.49 -18.24
C GLU A 249 3.57 -2.01 -16.84
N CYS A 250 2.37 -2.34 -16.36
CA CYS A 250 1.93 -2.02 -14.99
C CYS A 250 2.59 -2.89 -13.91
N LEU A 251 3.29 -3.97 -14.30
CA LEU A 251 3.95 -4.94 -13.44
C LEU A 251 5.48 -4.85 -13.53
N ASP A 252 6.00 -3.89 -14.29
CA ASP A 252 7.43 -3.60 -14.36
C ASP A 252 7.99 -3.40 -12.93
N ASP A 253 9.22 -3.89 -12.71
CA ASP A 253 9.92 -3.95 -11.42
C ASP A 253 9.37 -4.97 -10.39
N LEU A 254 8.23 -5.62 -10.67
CA LEU A 254 7.64 -6.66 -9.81
C LEU A 254 7.90 -8.08 -10.32
N GLU A 255 8.62 -8.24 -11.43
CA GLU A 255 8.91 -9.54 -12.06
C GLU A 255 9.54 -10.57 -11.11
N PRO A 256 10.41 -10.19 -10.15
CA PRO A 256 10.98 -11.15 -9.20
C PRO A 256 9.99 -11.64 -8.13
N LEU A 257 8.82 -11.00 -7.97
CA LEU A 257 7.89 -11.28 -6.87
C LEU A 257 7.49 -12.78 -6.76
N PRO A 258 7.20 -13.51 -7.85
CA PRO A 258 6.91 -14.95 -7.76
C PRO A 258 8.04 -15.76 -7.12
N GLU A 259 9.30 -15.44 -7.42
CA GLU A 259 10.48 -16.11 -6.86
C GLU A 259 10.76 -15.70 -5.42
N LEU A 260 10.33 -14.51 -5.01
CA LEU A 260 10.54 -14.01 -3.65
C LEU A 260 9.48 -14.51 -2.65
N LEU A 261 8.30 -14.92 -3.14
CA LEU A 261 7.21 -15.40 -2.28
C LEU A 261 7.24 -16.92 -2.03
N PHE A 262 7.91 -17.69 -2.89
CA PHE A 262 7.92 -19.16 -2.90
C PHE A 262 9.34 -19.71 -2.96
#